data_AF-A0A964RW68-F1
#
_entry.id   AF-A0A964RW68-F1
#
_cell.length_a   1.000
_cell.length_b   1.000
_cell.length_c   1.000
_cell.angle_alpha   90.00
_cell.angle_beta   90.00
_cell.angle_gamma   90.00
#
_symmetry.space_group_name_H-M   'P 1'
#
loop_
_entity.id
_entity.type
_entity.pdbx_description
1 polymer ?
#
loop_
_entity_poly.entity_id
_entity_poly.type
_entity_poly.pdbx_seq_one_letter_code
_entity_poly.pdbx_strand_id
1 'polypeptide(L)'
;MKVEFKVITESDFNKMDSELIFNTERPRCHGIIFNKEISFKFAWQSDLIIPEINEISENVYCLGIDLNFAIIDFKSNLIISNLLLDHFFYGSKVYEDFLYVITELSIIKIELVTFRLIETFHLPDIFKGIVFGKNIVEVKCWNDEIVYFNI
;
A
#
# COMPACT_ATOMS: atom_id res chain seq x y z
N MET A 1 -8.38 15.53 6.30
CA MET A 1 -7.83 16.56 5.38
C MET A 1 -7.27 15.84 4.16
N LYS A 2 -7.54 16.29 2.92
CA LYS A 2 -7.15 15.51 1.74
C LYS A 2 -5.63 15.54 1.54
N VAL A 3 -5.02 14.36 1.44
CA VAL A 3 -3.61 14.20 1.04
C VAL A 3 -3.48 14.29 -0.48
N GLU A 4 -2.42 14.96 -0.93
CA GLU A 4 -2.06 15.13 -2.32
C GLU A 4 -0.76 14.38 -2.64
N PHE A 5 -0.64 13.93 -3.88
CA PHE A 5 0.54 13.24 -4.40
C PHE A 5 1.19 14.06 -5.50
N LYS A 6 2.52 14.11 -5.48
CA LYS A 6 3.30 14.73 -6.56
C LYS A 6 4.58 13.94 -6.83
N VAL A 7 4.84 13.68 -8.11
CA VAL A 7 6.14 13.22 -8.61
C VAL A 7 7.11 14.41 -8.60
N ILE A 8 8.31 14.19 -8.08
CA ILE A 8 9.36 15.21 -7.96
C ILE A 8 10.66 14.74 -8.59
N THR A 9 11.60 15.66 -8.78
CA THR A 9 12.94 15.30 -9.27
C THR A 9 13.77 14.69 -8.15
N GLU A 10 14.79 13.91 -8.51
CA GLU A 10 15.78 13.38 -7.56
C GLU A 10 16.49 14.51 -6.79
N SER A 11 16.81 15.62 -7.47
CA SER A 11 17.39 16.80 -6.83
C SER A 11 16.49 17.37 -5.73
N ASP A 12 15.19 17.49 -5.99
CA ASP A 12 14.24 18.00 -5.00
C ASP A 12 14.10 16.99 -3.85
N PHE A 13 13.99 15.71 -4.16
CA PHE A 13 13.88 14.62 -3.19
C PHE A 13 15.04 14.62 -2.19
N ASN A 14 16.26 14.82 -2.68
CA ASN A 14 17.47 14.86 -1.86
C ASN A 14 17.61 16.14 -1.02
N LYS A 15 16.95 17.24 -1.42
CA LYS A 15 16.97 18.53 -0.69
C LYS A 15 15.86 18.66 0.35
N MET A 16 14.77 17.92 0.20
CA MET A 16 13.63 17.99 1.11
C MET A 16 13.94 17.35 2.47
N ASP A 17 13.52 18.03 3.53
CA ASP A 17 13.60 17.57 4.93
C ASP A 17 12.38 16.73 5.36
N SER A 18 11.58 16.28 4.39
CA SER A 18 10.44 15.40 4.64
C SER A 18 10.90 14.01 5.08
N GLU A 19 10.12 13.39 5.96
CA GLU A 19 10.38 12.03 6.44
C GLU A 19 10.29 11.01 5.29
N LEU A 20 11.23 10.07 5.27
CA LEU A 20 11.35 9.06 4.21
C LEU A 20 10.50 7.84 4.55
N ILE A 21 9.51 7.53 3.73
CA ILE A 21 8.69 6.31 3.88
C ILE A 21 9.52 5.11 3.45
N PHE A 22 9.91 5.03 2.18
CA PHE A 22 10.79 4.00 1.67
C PHE A 22 11.59 4.52 0.48
N ASN A 23 12.75 3.90 0.25
CA ASN A 23 13.63 4.16 -0.88
C ASN A 23 14.16 2.82 -1.41
N THR A 24 13.88 2.51 -2.67
CA THR A 24 14.45 1.33 -3.31
C THR A 24 15.96 1.52 -3.56
N GLU A 25 16.72 0.45 -3.78
CA GLU A 25 18.18 0.58 -3.97
C GLU A 25 18.57 1.41 -5.20
N ARG A 26 17.71 1.42 -6.22
CA ARG A 26 17.92 2.11 -7.49
C ARG A 26 16.62 2.79 -7.93
N PRO A 27 16.21 3.87 -7.23
CA PRO A 27 14.98 4.54 -7.56
C PRO A 27 15.10 5.20 -8.93
N ARG A 28 14.06 5.04 -9.75
CA ARG A 28 13.93 5.78 -11.01
C ARG A 28 12.93 6.91 -10.89
N CYS A 29 12.03 6.83 -9.91
CA CYS A 29 10.98 7.78 -9.66
C CYS A 29 10.98 8.20 -8.20
N HIS A 30 10.63 9.46 -7.96
CA HIS A 30 10.61 10.08 -6.65
C HIS A 30 9.29 10.80 -6.46
N GLY A 31 8.74 10.73 -5.26
CA GLY A 31 7.43 11.27 -4.97
C GLY A 31 7.31 11.79 -3.56
N ILE A 32 6.31 12.63 -3.39
CA ILE A 32 5.87 13.14 -2.09
C ILE A 32 4.39 12.95 -1.95
N ILE A 33 3.98 12.58 -0.75
CA ILE A 33 2.62 12.74 -0.29
C ILE A 33 2.59 13.84 0.77
N PHE A 34 1.65 14.77 0.67
CA PHE A 34 1.60 15.91 1.56
C PHE A 34 0.18 16.38 1.80
N ASN A 35 0.01 17.05 2.92
CA ASN A 35 -1.13 17.93 3.16
C ASN A 35 -0.59 19.35 3.43
N LYS A 36 -1.40 20.24 4.00
CA LYS A 36 -0.97 21.64 4.25
C LYS A 36 0.23 21.79 5.19
N GLU A 37 0.46 20.83 6.08
CA GLU A 37 1.38 20.95 7.22
C GLU A 37 2.48 19.88 7.20
N ILE A 38 2.15 18.69 6.73
CA ILE A 38 2.99 17.50 6.82
C ILE A 38 3.26 16.95 5.43
N SER A 39 4.49 16.48 5.24
CA SER A 39 4.93 15.85 3.99
C SER A 39 5.83 14.66 4.28
N PHE A 40 5.64 13.62 3.48
CA PHE A 40 6.49 12.45 3.46
C PHE A 40 7.00 12.24 2.04
N LYS A 41 8.23 11.76 1.92
CA LYS A 41 8.86 11.45 0.63
C LYS A 41 9.10 9.96 0.50
N PHE A 42 9.05 9.47 -0.72
CA PHE A 42 9.35 8.07 -1.04
C PHE A 42 9.84 7.94 -2.48
N ALA A 43 10.52 6.84 -2.78
CA ALA A 43 11.08 6.59 -4.10
C ALA A 43 10.88 5.13 -4.51
N TRP A 44 10.65 4.91 -5.80
CA TRP A 44 10.31 3.59 -6.34
C TRP A 44 10.99 3.36 -7.70
N GLN A 45 10.95 2.11 -8.16
CA GLN A 45 11.73 1.67 -9.31
C GLN A 45 10.92 1.72 -10.60
N SER A 46 9.63 1.41 -10.60
CA SER A 46 8.87 1.34 -11.84
C SER A 46 8.51 2.71 -12.42
N ASP A 47 8.83 2.93 -13.69
CA ASP A 47 8.42 4.09 -14.50
C ASP A 47 7.08 3.86 -15.22
N LEU A 48 6.55 2.64 -15.17
CA LEU A 48 5.31 2.24 -15.87
C LEU A 48 4.07 2.33 -14.99
N ILE A 49 4.24 2.26 -13.67
CA ILE A 49 3.14 2.31 -12.71
C ILE A 49 3.35 3.48 -11.74
N ILE A 50 2.23 4.06 -11.32
CA ILE A 50 2.19 5.11 -10.30
C ILE A 50 1.79 4.50 -8.96
N PRO A 51 2.25 5.07 -7.83
CA PRO A 51 1.83 4.64 -6.50
C PRO A 51 0.33 4.76 -6.29
N GLU A 52 -0.26 3.76 -5.63
CA GLU A 52 -1.63 3.83 -5.14
C GLU A 52 -1.64 4.47 -3.75
N ILE A 53 -2.49 5.49 -3.55
CA ILE A 53 -2.62 6.21 -2.28
C ILE A 53 -4.10 6.28 -1.93
N ASN A 54 -4.51 5.62 -0.86
CA ASN A 54 -5.89 5.58 -0.41
C ASN A 54 -6.00 6.00 1.06
N GLU A 55 -7.04 6.75 1.38
CA GLU A 55 -7.42 6.99 2.78
C GLU A 55 -8.07 5.73 3.34
N ILE A 56 -7.59 5.24 4.48
CA ILE A 56 -8.13 4.04 5.14
C ILE A 56 -8.87 4.38 6.44
N SER A 57 -8.52 5.50 7.08
CA SER A 57 -9.29 6.13 8.17
C SER A 57 -8.95 7.61 8.22
N GLU A 58 -9.61 8.38 9.10
CA GLU A 58 -9.40 9.83 9.18
C GLU A 58 -7.91 10.20 9.37
N ASN A 59 -7.32 10.87 8.38
CA ASN A 59 -5.90 11.26 8.34
C ASN A 59 -4.90 10.09 8.24
N VAL A 60 -5.37 8.85 8.07
CA VAL A 60 -4.50 7.69 7.88
C VAL A 60 -4.63 7.21 6.45
N TYR A 61 -3.48 7.10 5.78
CA TYR A 61 -3.38 6.73 4.38
C TYR A 61 -2.50 5.51 4.22
N CYS A 62 -2.84 4.65 3.27
CA CYS A 62 -1.92 3.64 2.77
C CYS A 62 -1.30 4.07 1.45
N LEU A 63 -0.07 3.64 1.22
CA LEU A 63 0.73 3.88 0.02
C LEU A 63 1.29 2.54 -0.44
N GLY A 64 1.03 2.14 -1.69
CA GLY A 64 1.55 0.89 -2.26
C GLY A 64 2.14 1.08 -3.66
N ILE A 65 3.34 0.53 -3.89
CA ILE A 65 4.01 0.53 -5.20
C ILE A 65 5.15 -0.50 -5.24
N ASP A 66 5.33 -1.19 -6.36
CA ASP A 66 6.36 -2.22 -6.54
C ASP A 66 6.30 -3.25 -5.40
N LEU A 67 7.39 -3.47 -4.66
CA LEU A 67 7.46 -4.35 -3.49
C LEU A 67 7.28 -3.58 -2.17
N ASN A 68 6.80 -2.35 -2.18
CA ASN A 68 6.71 -1.52 -0.99
C ASN A 68 5.26 -1.18 -0.66
N PHE A 69 4.94 -1.25 0.62
CA PHE A 69 3.66 -0.82 1.15
C PHE A 69 3.85 -0.13 2.49
N ALA A 70 3.13 0.96 2.73
CA ALA A 70 3.20 1.68 4.00
C ALA A 70 1.83 2.19 4.44
N ILE A 71 1.70 2.38 5.75
CA ILE A 71 0.57 3.06 6.39
C ILE A 71 1.12 4.28 7.12
N ILE A 72 0.54 5.45 6.86
CA ILE A 72 1.00 6.74 7.36
C ILE A 72 -0.15 7.46 8.07
N ASP A 73 0.09 7.95 9.28
CA ASP A 73 -0.80 8.85 10.00
C ASP A 73 -0.31 10.30 9.86
N PHE A 74 -1.05 11.09 9.07
CA PHE A 74 -0.79 12.50 8.86
C PHE A 74 -1.20 13.40 10.03
N LYS A 75 -1.92 12.90 11.03
CA LYS A 75 -2.23 13.67 12.24
C LYS A 75 -1.06 13.64 13.22
N SER A 76 -0.42 12.49 13.37
CA SER A 76 0.72 12.30 14.29
C SER A 76 2.09 12.46 13.62
N ASN A 77 2.13 12.71 12.31
CA ASN A 77 3.36 12.72 11.50
C ASN A 77 4.17 11.42 11.72
N LEU A 78 3.52 10.27 11.51
CA LEU A 78 4.10 8.96 11.81
C LEU A 78 3.89 7.99 10.65
N ILE A 79 4.95 7.27 10.28
CA ILE A 79 4.85 6.04 9.48
C ILE A 79 4.49 4.90 10.45
N ILE A 80 3.22 4.49 10.44
CA ILE A 80 2.71 3.44 11.32
C ILE A 80 3.31 2.08 10.96
N SER A 81 3.36 1.80 9.66
CA SER A 81 3.85 0.53 9.13
C SER A 81 4.57 0.75 7.82
N ASN A 82 5.64 -0.01 7.61
CA ASN A 82 6.42 -0.03 6.38
C ASN A 82 6.81 -1.47 6.09
N LEU A 83 6.20 -2.05 5.05
CA LEU A 83 6.28 -3.45 4.70
C LEU A 83 7.00 -3.60 3.36
N LEU A 84 8.05 -4.39 3.37
CA LEU A 84 8.61 -4.98 2.15
C LEU A 84 7.77 -6.21 1.80
N LEU A 85 7.13 -6.17 0.64
CA LEU A 85 6.27 -7.23 0.12
C LEU A 85 7.11 -8.29 -0.59
N ASP A 86 6.72 -9.56 -0.45
CA ASP A 86 7.35 -10.67 -1.17
C ASP A 86 7.01 -10.67 -2.67
N HIS A 87 5.91 -10.02 -3.04
CA HIS A 87 5.37 -9.98 -4.40
C HIS A 87 4.90 -8.58 -4.77
N PHE A 88 4.82 -8.27 -6.07
CA PHE A 88 4.45 -6.95 -6.55
C PHE A 88 3.06 -6.52 -6.07
N PHE A 89 2.95 -5.29 -5.60
CA PHE A 89 1.72 -4.65 -5.17
C PHE A 89 0.76 -4.46 -6.35
N TYR A 90 -0.49 -4.87 -6.16
CA TYR A 90 -1.57 -4.72 -7.14
C TYR A 90 -2.65 -3.74 -6.67
N GLY A 91 -2.84 -3.58 -5.36
CA GLY A 91 -3.82 -2.66 -4.83
C GLY A 91 -4.11 -2.90 -3.35
N SER A 92 -5.01 -2.09 -2.81
CA SER A 92 -5.46 -2.20 -1.43
C SER A 92 -6.97 -2.02 -1.33
N LYS A 93 -7.61 -2.73 -0.40
CA LYS A 93 -9.04 -2.60 -0.14
C LYS A 93 -9.34 -2.64 1.35
N VAL A 94 -10.13 -1.67 1.81
CA VAL A 94 -10.73 -1.70 3.15
C VAL A 94 -12.04 -2.49 3.07
N TYR A 95 -12.21 -3.44 3.97
CA TYR A 95 -13.47 -4.15 4.17
C TYR A 95 -13.65 -4.42 5.66
N GLU A 96 -14.75 -3.90 6.21
CA GLU A 96 -15.02 -3.89 7.66
C GLU A 96 -13.83 -3.28 8.43
N ASP A 97 -13.33 -3.96 9.47
CA ASP A 97 -12.23 -3.50 10.31
C ASP A 97 -10.84 -3.89 9.79
N PHE A 98 -10.75 -4.31 8.53
CA PHE A 98 -9.51 -4.82 7.93
C PHE A 98 -9.12 -4.11 6.63
N LEU A 99 -7.81 -3.98 6.46
CA LEU A 99 -7.15 -3.62 5.21
C LEU A 99 -6.56 -4.86 4.56
N TYR A 100 -6.91 -5.08 3.29
CA TYR A 100 -6.39 -6.15 2.47
C TYR A 100 -5.39 -5.55 1.49
N VAL A 101 -4.11 -5.84 1.69
CA VAL A 101 -3.03 -5.49 0.76
C VAL A 101 -2.91 -6.62 -0.26
N ILE A 102 -3.18 -6.30 -1.51
CA ILE A 102 -3.25 -7.26 -2.60
C ILE A 102 -1.93 -7.20 -3.36
N THR A 103 -1.29 -8.34 -3.48
CA THR A 103 -0.06 -8.52 -4.26
C THR A 103 -0.31 -9.51 -5.39
N GLU A 104 0.69 -9.69 -6.25
CA GLU A 104 0.65 -10.63 -7.37
C GLU A 104 0.26 -12.04 -6.93
N LEU A 105 0.85 -12.56 -5.84
CA LEU A 105 0.70 -13.96 -5.41
C LEU A 105 0.25 -14.12 -3.95
N SER A 106 -0.18 -13.04 -3.30
CA SER A 106 -0.66 -13.10 -1.92
C SER A 106 -1.57 -11.94 -1.54
N ILE A 107 -2.38 -12.12 -0.51
CA ILE A 107 -3.17 -11.06 0.12
C ILE A 107 -2.81 -11.00 1.60
N ILE A 108 -2.44 -9.81 2.07
CA ILE A 108 -2.08 -9.57 3.47
C ILE A 108 -3.26 -8.87 4.15
N LYS A 109 -3.76 -9.45 5.24
CA LYS A 109 -4.84 -8.91 6.07
C LYS A 109 -4.24 -8.16 7.25
N ILE A 110 -4.57 -6.88 7.38
CA ILE A 110 -4.11 -5.98 8.46
C ILE A 110 -5.35 -5.49 9.21
N GLU A 111 -5.36 -5.58 10.54
CA GLU A 111 -6.41 -5.00 11.38
C GLU A 111 -6.25 -3.49 11.47
N LEU A 112 -7.32 -2.72 11.23
CA LEU A 112 -7.26 -1.25 11.17
C LEU A 112 -7.15 -0.56 12.53
N VAL A 113 -7.52 -1.23 13.63
CA VAL A 113 -7.46 -0.63 14.99
C VAL A 113 -6.02 -0.54 15.48
N THR A 114 -5.25 -1.62 15.32
CA THR A 114 -3.87 -1.70 15.82
C THR A 114 -2.82 -1.71 14.72
N PHE A 115 -3.25 -1.71 13.45
CA PHE A 115 -2.40 -1.84 12.26
C PHE A 115 -1.51 -3.10 12.27
N ARG A 116 -1.97 -4.15 12.97
CA ARG A 116 -1.26 -5.43 13.04
C ARG A 116 -1.57 -6.28 11.83
N LEU A 117 -0.51 -6.85 11.25
CA LEU A 117 -0.64 -7.94 10.28
C LEU A 117 -1.24 -9.15 11.00
N ILE A 118 -2.41 -9.59 10.52
CA ILE A 118 -3.15 -10.73 11.08
C ILE A 118 -2.78 -12.01 10.35
N GLU A 119 -2.80 -11.97 9.03
CA GLU A 119 -2.61 -13.16 8.21
C GLU A 119 -2.15 -12.79 6.79
N THR A 120 -1.42 -13.72 6.16
CA THR A 120 -1.06 -13.66 4.74
C THR A 120 -1.62 -14.88 4.05
N PHE A 121 -2.46 -14.65 3.04
CA PHE A 121 -3.06 -15.68 2.20
C PHE A 121 -2.27 -15.80 0.91
N HIS A 122 -1.64 -16.95 0.68
CA HIS A 122 -0.96 -17.22 -0.58
C HIS A 122 -1.96 -17.63 -1.67
N LEU A 123 -1.75 -17.09 -2.87
CA LEU A 123 -2.56 -17.41 -4.05
C LEU A 123 -1.87 -18.51 -4.87
N PRO A 124 -2.63 -19.39 -5.52
CA PRO A 124 -2.07 -20.43 -6.38
C PRO A 124 -1.52 -19.88 -7.70
N ASP A 125 -1.97 -18.70 -8.12
CA ASP A 125 -1.53 -18.01 -9.33
C ASP A 125 -1.81 -16.49 -9.22
N ILE A 126 -1.43 -15.72 -10.25
CA ILE A 126 -1.51 -14.26 -10.28
C ILE A 126 -2.93 -13.78 -9.98
N PHE A 127 -3.03 -12.81 -9.08
CA PHE A 127 -4.27 -12.13 -8.73
C PHE A 127 -5.00 -11.56 -9.95
N LYS A 128 -6.31 -11.82 -10.04
CA LYS A 128 -7.20 -11.30 -11.10
C LYS A 128 -8.37 -10.51 -10.55
N GLY A 129 -8.91 -10.88 -9.39
CA GLY A 129 -10.01 -10.17 -8.77
C GLY A 129 -10.35 -10.64 -7.37
N ILE A 130 -11.01 -9.77 -6.60
CA ILE A 130 -11.45 -10.03 -5.23
C ILE A 130 -12.88 -9.55 -5.01
N VAL A 131 -13.68 -10.39 -4.36
CA VAL A 131 -15.05 -10.08 -3.94
C VAL A 131 -15.20 -10.38 -2.45
N PHE A 132 -15.71 -9.41 -1.71
CA PHE A 132 -15.97 -9.54 -0.29
C PHE A 132 -17.43 -9.92 -0.05
N GLY A 133 -17.66 -11.08 0.55
CA GLY A 133 -18.95 -11.51 1.07
C GLY A 133 -19.00 -11.37 2.60
N LYS A 134 -20.10 -11.79 3.24
CA LYS A 134 -20.29 -11.63 4.70
C LYS A 134 -19.24 -12.32 5.56
N ASN A 135 -18.85 -13.55 5.20
CA ASN A 135 -17.93 -14.37 6.01
C ASN A 135 -16.79 -14.96 5.16
N ILE A 136 -16.79 -14.65 3.86
CA ILE A 136 -15.87 -15.23 2.89
C ILE A 136 -15.34 -14.13 1.98
N VAL A 137 -14.07 -14.24 1.63
CA VAL A 137 -13.43 -13.49 0.56
C VAL A 137 -13.17 -14.46 -0.57
N GLU A 138 -13.75 -14.16 -1.72
CA GLU A 138 -13.53 -14.91 -2.95
C GLU A 138 -12.44 -14.21 -3.76
N VAL A 139 -11.42 -14.96 -4.17
CA VAL A 139 -10.31 -14.46 -4.96
C VAL A 139 -10.17 -15.28 -6.22
N LYS A 140 -10.24 -14.59 -7.36
CA LYS A 140 -10.04 -15.18 -8.67
C LYS A 140 -8.59 -14.97 -9.11
N CYS A 141 -7.97 -16.01 -9.63
CA CYS A 141 -6.62 -15.99 -10.19
C CYS A 141 -6.64 -16.07 -11.73
N TRP A 142 -5.49 -15.82 -12.37
CA TRP A 142 -5.37 -15.76 -13.84
C TRP A 142 -5.63 -17.10 -14.53
N ASN A 143 -5.17 -18.22 -13.95
CA ASN A 143 -5.50 -19.60 -14.33
C ASN A 143 -6.98 -20.00 -14.11
N ASP A 144 -7.85 -19.05 -13.78
CA ASP A 144 -9.27 -19.23 -13.45
C ASP A 144 -9.55 -20.06 -12.20
N GLU A 145 -8.52 -20.36 -11.38
CA GLU A 145 -8.74 -20.88 -10.03
C GLU A 145 -9.40 -19.83 -9.13
N ILE A 146 -10.23 -20.32 -8.21
CA ILE A 146 -10.95 -19.51 -7.24
C ILE A 146 -10.59 -20.02 -5.84
N VAL A 147 -10.11 -19.11 -4.99
CA VAL A 147 -9.75 -19.39 -3.61
C VAL A 147 -10.72 -18.67 -2.68
N TYR A 148 -11.03 -19.29 -1.56
CA TYR A 148 -11.90 -18.74 -0.53
C TYR A 148 -11.14 -18.60 0.78
N PHE A 149 -11.19 -17.42 1.38
CA PHE A 149 -10.65 -17.15 2.70
C PHE A 149 -11.78 -16.80 3.65
N ASN A 150 -11.74 -17.34 4.87
CA ASN A 150 -12.66 -16.91 5.92
C ASN A 150 -12.18 -15.56 6.47
N ILE A 151 -13.13 -14.69 6.81
CA ILE A 151 -12.83 -13.35 7.35
C ILE A 151 -13.33 -13.16 8.77
#